data_AF-A0A0E0AA09-F1
#
_entry.id   AF-A0A0E0AA09-F1
#
_cell.length_a   1.000
_cell.length_b   1.000
_cell.length_c   1.000
_cell.angle_alpha   90.00
_cell.angle_beta   90.00
_cell.angle_gamma   90.00
#
_symmetry.space_group_name_H-M   'P 1'
#
loop_
_entity.id
_entity.type
_entity.pdbx_description
1 polymer ?
#
loop_
_entity_poly.entity_id
_entity_poly.type
_entity_poly.pdbx_seq_one_letter_code
_entity_poly.pdbx_strand_id
1 'polypeptide(L)'
;MSVPITLRGARGTIGWVDLWRGILLCDVLDATPKVRDIPLPFPARANWRAYLNRCPYYSRDITVSESRDTIKYVEMELTRPAIEEEIISGPDDPEEECSYSLVPGRWQATTWTMPIPANSWNDWKYGCTISSDHVKLPDDGTKQSELLRRLVMSRNERKEEVAVAGLCLSLGCLRMAHPTLSIADGDDVIYLLSKGIRGAKMAAVVAVDVRARTLIGVSEIDSEKNINFLRCCLPTGIFKHLNTSAAT
;
A
#
# COMPACT_ATOMS: atom_id res chain seq x y z
N MET A 1 6.03 16.00 4.60
CA MET A 1 5.46 15.70 5.92
C MET A 1 6.27 14.55 6.49
N SER A 2 6.82 14.73 7.68
CA SER A 2 7.60 13.70 8.40
C SER A 2 6.74 13.11 9.51
N VAL A 3 6.86 11.81 9.75
CA VAL A 3 6.14 11.12 10.83
C VAL A 3 7.17 10.69 11.89
N PRO A 4 6.92 10.95 13.19
CA PRO A 4 7.79 10.46 14.25
C PRO A 4 7.57 8.96 14.46
N ILE A 5 8.65 8.23 14.73
CA ILE A 5 8.64 6.86 15.24
C ILE A 5 9.39 6.85 16.57
N THR A 6 8.91 6.06 17.52
CA THR A 6 9.59 5.87 18.81
C THR A 6 10.28 4.53 18.82
N LEU A 7 11.57 4.51 19.15
CA LEU A 7 12.32 3.28 19.34
C LEU A 7 12.40 3.04 20.85
N ARG A 8 11.75 1.96 21.33
CA ARG A 8 11.77 1.61 22.75
C ARG A 8 13.20 1.25 23.17
N GLY A 9 13.69 1.91 24.21
CA GLY A 9 15.02 1.69 24.77
C GLY A 9 15.32 2.64 25.93
N ALA A 10 16.30 2.31 26.76
CA ALA A 10 16.62 3.06 27.98
C ALA A 10 17.02 4.53 27.72
N ARG A 11 17.44 4.85 26.49
CA ARG A 11 17.86 6.19 26.06
C ARG A 11 16.72 7.07 25.49
N GLY A 12 15.51 6.51 25.39
CA GLY A 12 14.36 7.20 24.80
C GLY A 12 14.60 7.68 23.37
N THR A 13 15.14 6.83 22.50
CA THR A 13 15.48 7.22 21.13
C THR A 13 14.22 7.57 20.31
N ILE A 14 14.19 8.78 19.75
CA ILE A 14 13.14 9.27 18.85
C ILE A 14 13.67 9.28 17.42
N GLY A 15 12.85 8.82 16.47
CA GLY A 15 13.12 8.89 15.05
C GLY A 15 12.18 9.84 14.31
N TRP A 16 12.68 10.72 13.45
CA TRP A 16 11.89 11.48 12.49
C TRP A 16 12.10 10.91 11.09
N VAL A 17 11.01 10.51 10.42
CA VAL A 17 11.07 9.86 9.12
C VAL A 17 10.75 10.84 8.00
N ASP A 18 11.64 10.94 7.01
CA ASP A 18 11.35 11.39 5.66
C ASP A 18 11.46 10.20 4.70
N LEU A 19 10.34 9.72 4.18
CA LEU A 19 10.30 8.54 3.30
C LEU A 19 11.04 8.70 1.96
N TRP A 20 11.46 9.91 1.59
CA TRP A 20 12.35 10.11 0.44
C TRP A 20 13.83 10.10 0.81
N ARG A 21 14.18 10.43 2.06
CA ARG A 21 15.57 10.66 2.47
C ARG A 21 16.07 9.62 3.45
N GLY A 22 15.39 9.42 4.57
CA GLY A 22 15.99 8.75 5.71
C GLY A 22 15.20 8.89 7.01
N ILE A 23 15.86 8.44 8.06
CA ILE A 23 15.41 8.51 9.45
C ILE A 23 16.46 9.30 10.21
N LEU A 24 16.04 10.38 10.86
CA LEU A 24 16.86 11.09 11.83
C LEU A 24 16.60 10.47 13.21
N LEU A 25 17.57 9.83 13.84
CA LEU A 25 17.47 9.30 15.20
C LEU A 25 18.14 10.23 16.22
N CYS A 26 17.54 10.41 17.38
CA CYS A 26 18.12 11.17 18.49
C CYS A 26 17.86 10.48 19.83
N ASP A 27 18.92 10.30 20.62
CA ASP A 27 18.85 9.80 22.00
C ASP A 27 18.52 10.97 22.94
N VAL A 28 17.24 11.34 23.04
CA VAL A 28 16.84 12.58 23.73
C VAL A 28 16.97 12.54 25.25
N LEU A 29 17.12 11.35 25.85
CA LEU A 29 17.33 11.20 27.30
C LEU A 29 18.83 11.10 27.67
N ASP A 30 19.74 11.05 26.70
CA ASP A 30 21.18 11.10 26.98
C ASP A 30 21.58 12.52 27.41
N ALA A 31 22.51 12.62 28.38
CA ALA A 31 23.03 13.91 28.85
C ALA A 31 23.68 14.75 27.73
N THR A 32 24.13 14.09 26.66
CA THR A 32 24.61 14.72 25.42
C THR A 32 23.86 14.09 24.24
N PRO A 33 22.71 14.66 23.82
CA PRO A 33 21.91 14.07 22.76
C PRO A 33 22.71 13.92 21.46
N LYS A 34 22.80 12.69 20.96
CA LYS A 34 23.48 12.38 19.69
C LYS A 34 22.46 12.16 18.60
N VAL A 35 22.60 12.92 17.52
CA VAL A 35 21.78 12.77 16.31
C VAL A 35 22.49 11.86 15.32
N ARG A 36 21.77 10.90 14.75
CA ARG A 36 22.24 9.96 13.74
C ARG A 36 21.31 10.04 12.53
N ASP A 37 21.87 10.25 11.35
CA ASP A 37 21.10 10.19 10.10
C ASP A 37 21.26 8.80 9.47
N ILE A 38 20.13 8.17 9.15
CA ILE A 38 20.07 6.85 8.56
C ILE A 38 19.31 6.95 7.23
N PRO A 39 20.02 6.97 6.09
CA PRO A 39 19.38 6.96 4.79
C PRO A 39 18.49 5.75 4.59
N LEU A 40 17.39 5.92 3.87
CA LEU A 40 16.58 4.80 3.37
C LEU A 40 17.28 4.13 2.19
N PRO A 41 16.89 2.88 1.84
CA PRO A 41 17.26 2.29 0.57
C PRO A 41 16.97 3.24 -0.60
N PHE A 42 17.88 3.27 -1.58
CA PHE A 42 17.74 4.15 -2.74
C PHE A 42 16.42 3.87 -3.49
N PRO A 43 15.72 4.92 -3.95
CA PRO A 43 14.55 4.77 -4.78
C PRO A 43 14.77 3.87 -5.99
N ALA A 44 13.82 2.95 -6.19
CA ALA A 44 13.76 2.18 -7.42
C ALA A 44 13.69 3.10 -8.66
N ARG A 45 14.26 2.64 -9.78
CA ARG A 45 14.43 3.47 -10.98
C ARG A 45 13.10 3.98 -11.54
N ALA A 46 12.03 3.19 -11.47
CA ALA A 46 10.71 3.63 -11.92
C ALA A 46 10.17 4.82 -11.11
N ASN A 47 10.63 4.99 -9.87
CA ASN A 47 10.19 6.06 -8.97
C ASN A 47 11.05 7.34 -9.06
N TRP A 48 12.12 7.37 -9.86
CA TRP A 48 13.01 8.55 -9.92
C TRP A 48 12.30 9.83 -10.34
N ARG A 49 11.31 9.75 -11.24
CA ARG A 49 10.50 10.93 -11.62
C ARG A 49 9.62 11.43 -10.46
N ALA A 50 9.21 10.54 -9.56
CA ALA A 50 8.39 10.84 -8.40
C ALA A 50 9.21 11.34 -7.20
N TYR A 51 10.52 11.04 -7.17
CA TYR A 51 11.45 11.44 -6.12
C TYR A 51 11.35 12.94 -5.82
N LEU A 52 11.01 13.27 -4.57
CA LEU A 52 10.79 14.65 -4.08
C LEU A 52 9.70 15.48 -4.79
N ASN A 53 9.07 14.96 -5.84
CA ASN A 53 8.04 15.63 -6.66
C ASN A 53 6.62 15.09 -6.42
N ARG A 54 6.50 14.02 -5.63
CA ARG A 54 5.23 13.36 -5.30
C ARG A 54 5.20 12.99 -3.81
N CYS A 55 3.99 12.77 -3.31
CA CYS A 55 3.76 12.27 -1.97
C CYS A 55 4.42 10.87 -1.81
N PRO A 56 5.40 10.70 -0.90
CA PRO A 56 6.10 9.41 -0.76
C PRO A 56 5.17 8.31 -0.28
N TYR A 57 4.17 8.64 0.54
CA TYR A 57 3.17 7.71 1.06
C TYR A 57 2.33 7.03 -0.02
N TYR A 58 2.37 7.49 -1.27
CA TYR A 58 1.71 6.81 -2.38
C TYR A 58 2.35 5.44 -2.67
N SER A 59 3.64 5.29 -2.40
CA SER A 59 4.43 4.10 -2.76
C SER A 59 5.35 3.61 -1.66
N ARG A 60 5.42 4.28 -0.51
CA ARG A 60 6.37 3.99 0.55
C ARG A 60 5.72 4.00 1.91
N ASP A 61 6.21 3.13 2.78
CA ASP A 61 5.86 3.14 4.20
C ASP A 61 7.02 2.62 5.04
N ILE A 62 7.01 3.00 6.31
CA ILE A 62 7.96 2.53 7.29
C ILE A 62 7.24 2.29 8.61
N THR A 63 7.65 1.26 9.33
CA THR A 63 7.12 0.98 10.66
C THR A 63 8.18 0.34 11.54
N VAL A 64 7.92 0.30 12.84
CA VAL A 64 8.76 -0.37 13.84
C VAL A 64 8.03 -1.61 14.30
N SER A 65 8.68 -2.77 14.21
CA SER A 65 8.20 -4.01 14.80
C SER A 65 8.80 -4.14 16.19
N GLU A 66 7.98 -3.92 17.21
CA GLU A 66 8.43 -3.88 18.62
C GLU A 66 8.95 -5.25 19.09
N SER A 67 8.34 -6.37 18.73
CA SER A 67 8.82 -7.69 19.17
C SER A 67 10.13 -8.14 18.54
N ARG A 68 10.40 -7.68 17.31
CA ARG A 68 11.57 -8.09 16.54
C ARG A 68 12.74 -7.12 16.68
N ASP A 69 12.54 -6.01 17.40
CA ASP A 69 13.49 -4.89 17.46
C ASP A 69 13.99 -4.54 16.06
N THR A 70 13.06 -4.34 15.11
CA THR A 70 13.40 -4.03 13.72
C THR A 70 12.58 -2.89 13.16
N ILE A 71 13.21 -2.07 12.34
CA ILE A 71 12.53 -1.12 11.45
C ILE A 71 12.22 -1.86 10.16
N LYS A 72 10.96 -1.88 9.73
CA LYS A 72 10.50 -2.42 8.45
C LYS A 72 10.25 -1.26 7.49
N TYR A 73 10.68 -1.39 6.24
CA TYR A 73 10.47 -0.42 5.16
C TYR A 73 9.93 -1.12 3.92
N VAL A 74 9.05 -0.46 3.18
CA VAL A 74 8.51 -0.94 1.90
C VAL A 74 8.53 0.17 0.86
N GLU A 75 8.86 -0.19 -0.37
CA GLU A 75 8.72 0.64 -1.56
C GLU A 75 7.92 -0.13 -2.61
N MET A 76 7.07 0.60 -3.35
CA MET A 76 6.32 0.07 -4.47
C MET A 76 6.66 0.77 -5.79
N GLU A 77 6.76 -0.01 -6.86
CA GLU A 77 6.76 0.48 -8.24
C GLU A 77 5.38 0.24 -8.83
N LEU A 78 4.75 1.30 -9.36
CA LEU A 78 3.33 1.30 -9.72
C LEU A 78 3.12 1.67 -11.18
N THR A 79 2.52 0.76 -11.94
CA THR A 79 1.96 0.99 -13.27
C THR A 79 0.44 0.97 -13.12
N ARG A 80 -0.22 2.10 -13.37
CA ARG A 80 -1.67 2.19 -13.20
C ARG A 80 -2.37 1.42 -14.32
N PRO A 81 -3.49 0.73 -14.04
CA PRO A 81 -4.37 0.28 -15.11
C PRO A 81 -4.93 1.46 -15.91
N ALA A 82 -5.19 1.20 -17.19
CA ALA A 82 -5.73 2.17 -18.13
C ALA A 82 -6.96 1.59 -18.84
N ILE A 83 -7.82 2.49 -19.33
CA ILE A 83 -8.93 2.12 -20.21
C ILE A 83 -8.58 2.72 -21.57
N GLU A 84 -8.47 1.85 -22.57
CA GLU A 84 -8.25 2.25 -23.95
C GLU A 84 -9.60 2.32 -24.65
N GLU A 85 -9.79 3.39 -25.43
CA GLU A 85 -11.01 3.65 -26.18
C GLU A 85 -10.70 3.38 -27.66
N GLU A 86 -11.40 2.43 -28.26
CA GLU A 86 -11.30 2.12 -29.69
C GLU A 86 -12.63 2.50 -30.35
N ILE A 87 -12.57 3.31 -31.42
CA ILE A 87 -13.75 3.70 -32.18
C ILE A 87 -14.05 2.56 -33.17
N ILE A 88 -15.20 1.90 -33.00
CA ILE A 88 -15.61 0.76 -33.85
C ILE A 88 -16.32 1.25 -35.11
N SER A 89 -17.08 2.35 -35.01
CA SER A 89 -17.81 2.92 -36.15
C SER A 89 -16.91 3.78 -37.04
N GLY A 90 -17.18 3.78 -38.36
CA GLY A 90 -16.51 4.67 -39.31
C GLY A 90 -16.93 6.13 -39.12
N PRO A 91 -16.16 7.11 -39.65
CA PRO A 91 -16.39 8.55 -39.46
C PRO A 91 -17.74 9.07 -39.98
N ASP A 92 -18.48 8.27 -40.75
CA ASP A 92 -19.77 8.62 -41.37
C ASP A 92 -21.00 7.97 -40.69
N ASP A 93 -20.81 7.24 -39.57
CA ASP A 93 -21.91 6.59 -38.84
C ASP A 93 -22.51 7.54 -37.79
N PRO A 94 -23.83 7.85 -37.82
CA PRO A 94 -24.44 8.76 -36.84
C PRO A 94 -24.47 8.21 -35.40
N GLU A 95 -24.23 6.90 -35.21
CA GLU A 95 -24.11 6.26 -33.91
C GLU A 95 -22.64 5.84 -33.70
N GLU A 96 -21.85 6.73 -33.07
CA GLU A 96 -20.48 6.39 -32.64
C GLU A 96 -20.51 5.24 -31.63
N GLU A 97 -20.15 4.03 -32.08
CA GLU A 97 -19.97 2.86 -31.24
C GLU A 97 -18.50 2.79 -30.82
N CYS A 98 -18.24 3.02 -29.53
CA CYS A 98 -16.91 2.93 -28.94
C CYS A 98 -16.79 1.63 -28.13
N SER A 99 -15.73 0.86 -28.36
CA SER A 99 -15.30 -0.20 -27.45
C SER A 99 -14.34 0.37 -26.42
N TYR A 100 -14.45 -0.16 -25.20
CA TYR A 100 -13.55 0.15 -24.11
C TYR A 100 -12.85 -1.14 -23.71
N SER A 101 -11.52 -1.15 -23.74
CA SER A 101 -10.72 -2.27 -23.27
C SER A 101 -9.99 -1.90 -21.98
N LEU A 102 -9.94 -2.83 -21.04
CA LEU A 102 -9.21 -2.65 -19.80
C LEU A 102 -7.79 -3.18 -19.97
N VAL A 103 -6.80 -2.31 -19.84
CA VAL A 103 -5.38 -2.68 -19.77
C VAL A 103 -4.98 -2.78 -18.31
N PRO A 104 -4.70 -4.00 -17.79
CA PRO A 104 -4.27 -4.17 -16.41
C PRO A 104 -2.96 -3.44 -16.14
N GLY A 105 -2.89 -2.76 -15.01
CA GLY A 105 -1.65 -2.24 -14.46
C GLY A 105 -0.82 -3.34 -13.80
N ARG A 106 0.23 -2.92 -13.11
CA ARG A 106 1.10 -3.79 -12.32
C ARG A 106 1.58 -3.01 -11.11
N TRP A 107 1.70 -3.68 -9.98
CA TRP A 107 2.48 -3.17 -8.88
C TRP A 107 3.54 -4.19 -8.46
N GLN A 108 4.68 -3.70 -8.00
CA GLN A 108 5.72 -4.49 -7.36
C GLN A 108 6.03 -3.87 -6.01
N ALA A 109 6.08 -4.66 -4.94
CA ALA A 109 6.45 -4.22 -3.61
C ALA A 109 7.75 -4.89 -3.20
N THR A 110 8.71 -4.12 -2.72
CA THR A 110 9.97 -4.58 -2.15
C THR A 110 10.04 -4.18 -0.68
N THR A 111 10.44 -5.11 0.18
CA THR A 111 10.58 -4.86 1.62
C THR A 111 12.04 -4.89 2.06
N TRP A 112 12.34 -4.15 3.12
CA TRP A 112 13.63 -4.13 3.80
C TRP A 112 13.42 -4.12 5.31
N THR A 113 14.40 -4.64 6.03
CA THR A 113 14.43 -4.60 7.49
C THR A 113 15.77 -4.07 7.98
N MET A 114 15.77 -3.38 9.11
CA MET A 114 16.98 -2.93 9.78
C MET A 114 16.88 -3.26 11.27
N PRO A 115 17.87 -3.94 11.86
CA PRO A 115 17.88 -4.22 13.29
C PRO A 115 18.02 -2.94 14.12
N ILE A 116 17.45 -2.97 15.33
CA ILE A 116 17.62 -1.95 16.36
C ILE A 116 18.63 -2.50 17.39
N PRO A 117 19.61 -1.70 17.84
CA PRO A 117 19.85 -0.31 17.48
C PRO A 117 20.35 -0.16 16.04
N ALA A 118 19.77 0.79 15.32
CA ALA A 118 20.17 1.12 13.97
C ALA A 118 21.41 2.03 13.99
N ASN A 119 22.49 1.62 13.31
CA ASN A 119 23.79 2.28 13.43
C ASN A 119 24.31 2.81 12.09
N SER A 120 24.01 2.13 10.99
CA SER A 120 24.54 2.46 9.67
C SER A 120 23.54 2.16 8.55
N TRP A 121 23.70 2.88 7.44
CA TRP A 121 22.98 2.59 6.19
C TRP A 121 23.20 1.14 5.71
N ASN A 122 24.37 0.56 5.99
CA ASN A 122 24.70 -0.82 5.62
C ASN A 122 23.92 -1.88 6.43
N ASP A 123 23.19 -1.48 7.47
CA ASP A 123 22.40 -2.39 8.30
C ASP A 123 21.05 -2.76 7.65
N TRP A 124 20.65 -2.05 6.59
CA TRP A 124 19.46 -2.40 5.82
C TRP A 124 19.65 -3.75 5.14
N LYS A 125 18.79 -4.70 5.49
CA LYS A 125 18.70 -6.03 4.90
C LYS A 125 17.54 -6.05 3.92
N TYR A 126 17.84 -6.48 2.70
CA TYR A 126 16.81 -6.77 1.72
C TYR A 126 15.91 -7.90 2.22
N GLY A 127 14.59 -7.70 2.10
CA GLY A 127 13.56 -8.66 2.49
C GLY A 127 13.07 -9.45 1.28
N CYS A 128 11.87 -9.13 0.81
CA CYS A 128 11.20 -9.82 -0.30
C CYS A 128 10.75 -8.84 -1.37
N THR A 129 10.63 -9.31 -2.60
CA THR A 129 9.97 -8.58 -3.69
C THR A 129 8.85 -9.43 -4.27
N ILE A 130 7.69 -8.82 -4.47
CA ILE A 130 6.49 -9.46 -5.03
C ILE A 130 5.80 -8.54 -6.04
N SER A 131 5.37 -9.11 -7.16
CA SER A 131 4.53 -8.44 -8.16
C SER A 131 3.07 -8.85 -7.99
N SER A 132 2.14 -7.96 -8.32
CA SER A 132 0.69 -8.21 -8.39
C SER A 132 0.32 -9.55 -9.03
N ASP A 133 0.97 -9.90 -10.13
CA ASP A 133 0.68 -11.09 -10.94
C ASP A 133 1.11 -12.40 -10.30
N HIS A 134 1.99 -12.32 -9.29
CA HIS A 134 2.47 -13.48 -8.55
C HIS A 134 1.73 -13.67 -7.22
N VAL A 135 0.75 -12.81 -6.92
CA VAL A 135 -0.10 -12.95 -5.73
C VAL A 135 -1.15 -14.01 -6.00
N LYS A 136 -1.16 -15.06 -5.19
CA LYS A 136 -2.21 -16.06 -5.20
C LYS A 136 -3.50 -15.43 -4.68
N LEU A 137 -4.52 -15.45 -5.53
CA LEU A 137 -5.86 -14.97 -5.22
C LEU A 137 -6.65 -16.03 -4.45
N PRO A 138 -7.65 -15.62 -3.67
CA PRO A 138 -8.52 -16.55 -2.96
C PRO A 138 -9.38 -17.33 -3.97
N ASP A 139 -9.84 -18.51 -3.56
CA ASP A 139 -10.70 -19.36 -4.39
C ASP A 139 -11.98 -18.62 -4.82
N ASP A 140 -12.49 -19.00 -5.99
CA ASP A 140 -13.75 -18.48 -6.50
C ASP A 140 -14.91 -18.83 -5.55
N GLY A 141 -15.83 -17.88 -5.37
CA GLY A 141 -16.97 -18.02 -4.45
C GLY A 141 -16.66 -17.70 -2.98
N THR A 142 -15.42 -17.39 -2.63
CA THR A 142 -15.10 -16.81 -1.32
C THR A 142 -15.59 -15.37 -1.19
N LYS A 143 -15.91 -14.92 0.03
CA LYS A 143 -16.28 -13.50 0.29
C LYS A 143 -15.22 -12.52 -0.22
N GLN A 144 -13.94 -12.92 -0.16
CA GLN A 144 -12.82 -12.09 -0.61
C GLN A 144 -12.79 -11.96 -2.14
N SER A 145 -12.98 -13.05 -2.89
CA SER A 145 -13.03 -12.99 -4.36
C SER A 145 -14.26 -12.21 -4.84
N GLU A 146 -15.42 -12.35 -4.17
CA GLU A 146 -16.61 -11.55 -4.46
C GLU A 146 -16.38 -10.05 -4.24
N LEU A 147 -15.74 -9.66 -3.13
CA LEU A 147 -15.40 -8.26 -2.85
C LEU A 147 -14.42 -7.69 -3.89
N LEU A 148 -13.42 -8.46 -4.31
CA LEU A 148 -12.49 -8.05 -5.37
C LEU A 148 -13.20 -7.86 -6.71
N ARG A 149 -14.10 -8.78 -7.07
CA ARG A 149 -14.93 -8.64 -8.28
C ARG A 149 -15.77 -7.38 -8.19
N ARG A 150 -16.46 -7.14 -7.07
CA ARG A 150 -17.24 -5.91 -6.84
C ARG A 150 -16.38 -4.64 -6.94
N LEU A 151 -15.16 -4.65 -6.42
CA LEU A 151 -14.22 -3.50 -6.53
C LEU A 151 -13.86 -3.20 -7.99
N VAL A 152 -13.57 -4.23 -8.78
CA VAL A 152 -13.31 -4.10 -10.23
C VAL A 152 -14.57 -3.60 -10.94
N MET A 153 -15.74 -4.14 -10.59
CA MET A 153 -17.02 -3.92 -11.25
C MET A 153 -17.79 -2.68 -10.81
N SER A 154 -17.37 -1.97 -9.76
CA SER A 154 -18.16 -0.86 -9.18
C SER A 154 -18.24 0.37 -10.11
N ARG A 155 -19.17 0.31 -11.08
CA ARG A 155 -19.69 1.44 -11.87
C ARG A 155 -21.22 1.47 -11.76
N ASN A 156 -21.77 2.68 -11.69
CA ASN A 156 -23.19 2.98 -11.87
C ASN A 156 -23.55 2.97 -13.38
N GLU A 157 -24.65 2.28 -13.71
CA GLU A 157 -25.51 2.41 -14.91
C GLU A 157 -25.24 1.52 -16.17
N ARG A 158 -26.01 0.42 -16.21
CA ARG A 158 -26.86 -0.15 -17.28
C ARG A 158 -26.35 -0.45 -18.70
N LYS A 159 -25.15 -0.07 -19.16
CA LYS A 159 -24.74 -0.38 -20.55
C LYS A 159 -23.50 -1.26 -20.76
N GLU A 160 -22.76 -1.62 -19.71
CA GLU A 160 -21.45 -2.30 -19.86
C GLU A 160 -21.26 -3.52 -18.94
N GLU A 161 -22.33 -4.24 -18.61
CA GLU A 161 -22.21 -5.56 -17.94
C GLU A 161 -21.48 -6.61 -18.81
N VAL A 162 -21.43 -6.38 -20.12
CA VAL A 162 -21.03 -7.39 -21.12
C VAL A 162 -19.51 -7.50 -21.32
N ALA A 163 -18.72 -6.46 -21.07
CA ALA A 163 -17.27 -6.47 -21.38
C ALA A 163 -16.37 -7.11 -20.31
N VAL A 164 -16.84 -7.20 -19.05
CA VAL A 164 -15.99 -7.66 -17.91
C VAL A 164 -16.40 -9.04 -17.38
N ALA A 165 -17.53 -9.58 -17.82
CA ALA A 165 -18.04 -10.90 -17.38
C ALA A 165 -17.08 -12.08 -17.69
N GLY A 166 -16.10 -11.89 -18.58
CA GLY A 166 -15.06 -12.88 -18.91
C GLY A 166 -13.64 -12.54 -18.41
N LEU A 167 -13.44 -11.42 -17.71
CA LEU A 167 -12.10 -11.04 -17.26
C LEU A 167 -11.67 -11.87 -16.05
N CYS A 168 -10.53 -12.56 -16.17
CA CYS A 168 -9.86 -13.17 -15.04
C CYS A 168 -9.60 -12.11 -13.96
N LEU A 169 -10.02 -12.39 -12.73
CA LEU A 169 -9.77 -11.51 -11.59
C LEU A 169 -8.26 -11.28 -11.47
N SER A 170 -7.81 -10.04 -11.62
CA SER A 170 -6.41 -9.65 -11.50
C SER A 170 -6.29 -8.41 -10.63
N LEU A 171 -5.31 -8.39 -9.73
CA LEU A 171 -4.98 -7.20 -8.94
C LEU A 171 -4.48 -6.05 -9.82
N GLY A 172 -3.99 -6.34 -11.03
CA GLY A 172 -3.61 -5.33 -12.02
C GLY A 172 -4.80 -4.48 -12.50
N CYS A 173 -6.02 -5.00 -12.41
CA CYS A 173 -7.25 -4.27 -12.78
C CYS A 173 -7.70 -3.24 -11.72
N LEU A 174 -6.99 -3.16 -10.58
CA LEU A 174 -7.30 -2.27 -9.47
C LEU A 174 -6.24 -1.19 -9.35
N ARG A 175 -6.64 0.02 -8.93
CA ARG A 175 -5.70 1.01 -8.45
C ARG A 175 -5.31 0.63 -7.04
N MET A 176 -4.07 0.17 -6.86
CA MET A 176 -3.52 -0.24 -5.58
C MET A 176 -2.30 0.62 -5.24
N ALA A 177 -2.33 1.29 -4.09
CA ALA A 177 -1.28 2.19 -3.64
C ALA A 177 -1.34 2.36 -2.12
N HIS A 178 -0.58 3.31 -1.59
CA HIS A 178 -0.56 3.63 -0.16
C HIS A 178 -0.26 2.40 0.70
N PRO A 179 0.91 1.76 0.50
CA PRO A 179 1.28 0.64 1.32
C PRO A 179 1.28 1.03 2.79
N THR A 180 0.88 0.09 3.64
CA THR A 180 0.98 0.20 5.08
C THR A 180 1.53 -1.12 5.59
N LEU A 181 2.67 -1.09 6.24
CA LEU A 181 3.29 -2.28 6.82
C LEU A 181 2.56 -2.70 8.09
N SER A 182 2.38 -3.99 8.26
CA SER A 182 1.86 -4.53 9.51
C SER A 182 2.83 -4.27 10.68
N ILE A 183 2.25 -3.75 11.76
CA ILE A 183 2.89 -3.61 13.07
C ILE A 183 2.90 -4.94 13.84
N ALA A 184 2.08 -5.90 13.41
CA ALA A 184 1.94 -7.15 14.12
C ALA A 184 3.22 -7.97 14.04
N ASP A 185 3.42 -8.74 15.11
CA ASP A 185 4.61 -9.55 15.27
C ASP A 185 4.50 -10.78 14.37
N GLY A 186 5.60 -11.12 13.70
CA GLY A 186 5.64 -12.36 12.93
C GLY A 186 5.36 -12.22 11.44
N ASP A 187 4.61 -11.19 11.03
CA ASP A 187 4.06 -11.12 9.67
C ASP A 187 4.89 -10.26 8.69
N ASP A 188 4.84 -10.66 7.42
CA ASP A 188 5.37 -9.91 6.28
C ASP A 188 4.18 -9.39 5.45
N VAL A 189 3.20 -8.80 6.15
CA VAL A 189 1.95 -8.34 5.53
C VAL A 189 2.04 -6.86 5.18
N ILE A 190 1.63 -6.54 3.96
CA ILE A 190 1.35 -5.17 3.51
C ILE A 190 -0.15 -5.00 3.30
N TYR A 191 -0.67 -3.86 3.73
CA TYR A 191 -2.03 -3.41 3.48
C TYR A 191 -1.99 -2.36 2.38
N LEU A 192 -2.78 -2.54 1.32
CA LEU A 192 -2.84 -1.65 0.18
C LEU A 192 -4.23 -1.03 0.10
N LEU A 193 -4.30 0.28 -0.07
CA LEU A 193 -5.55 0.94 -0.45
C LEU A 193 -5.86 0.58 -1.90
N SER A 194 -7.06 0.06 -2.13
CA SER A 194 -7.54 -0.40 -3.42
C SER A 194 -8.82 0.31 -3.83
N LYS A 195 -8.91 0.69 -5.10
CA LYS A 195 -10.10 1.32 -5.70
C LYS A 195 -10.23 0.91 -7.16
N GLY A 196 -11.46 0.81 -7.65
CA GLY A 196 -11.73 0.67 -9.09
C GLY A 196 -11.21 1.85 -9.91
N ILE A 197 -11.17 1.70 -11.23
CA ILE A 197 -10.49 2.63 -12.15
C ILE A 197 -11.33 3.90 -12.39
N ARG A 198 -12.64 3.76 -12.61
CA ARG A 198 -13.55 4.88 -12.93
C ARG A 198 -14.43 5.27 -11.75
N GLY A 199 -13.97 6.19 -10.91
CA GLY A 199 -14.84 6.88 -9.93
C GLY A 199 -15.59 5.97 -8.95
N ALA A 200 -15.15 4.70 -8.81
CA ALA A 200 -15.76 3.69 -7.97
C ALA A 200 -16.14 4.28 -6.60
N LYS A 201 -17.40 4.12 -6.20
CA LYS A 201 -17.80 4.52 -4.84
C LYS A 201 -17.09 3.65 -3.82
N MET A 202 -16.92 2.37 -4.13
CA MET A 202 -16.26 1.41 -3.25
C MET A 202 -14.74 1.60 -3.23
N ALA A 203 -14.17 1.61 -2.03
CA ALA A 203 -12.75 1.45 -1.78
C ALA A 203 -12.55 0.27 -0.82
N ALA A 204 -11.38 -0.33 -0.80
CA ALA A 204 -11.06 -1.43 0.11
C ALA A 204 -9.61 -1.38 0.56
N VAL A 205 -9.34 -1.99 1.71
CA VAL A 205 -8.00 -2.41 2.09
C VAL A 205 -7.81 -3.85 1.64
N VAL A 206 -6.72 -4.11 0.92
CA VAL A 206 -6.28 -5.45 0.53
C VAL A 206 -5.02 -5.79 1.31
N ALA A 207 -5.05 -6.89 2.06
CA ALA A 207 -3.92 -7.41 2.81
C ALA A 207 -3.22 -8.52 2.01
N VAL A 208 -1.91 -8.37 1.82
CA VAL A 208 -1.07 -9.31 1.08
C VAL A 208 0.10 -9.73 1.96
N ASP A 209 0.27 -11.05 2.14
CA ASP A 209 1.50 -11.60 2.69
C ASP A 209 2.56 -11.64 1.59
N VAL A 210 3.58 -10.78 1.71
CA VAL A 210 4.60 -10.63 0.67
C VAL A 210 5.56 -11.81 0.60
N ARG A 211 5.70 -12.57 1.70
CA ARG A 211 6.58 -13.74 1.77
C ARG A 211 5.88 -14.97 1.23
N ALA A 212 4.65 -15.24 1.68
CA ALA A 212 3.83 -16.34 1.21
C ALA A 212 3.26 -16.11 -0.21
N ARG A 213 3.28 -14.85 -0.67
CA ARG A 213 2.74 -14.40 -1.95
C ARG A 213 1.24 -14.69 -2.09
N THR A 214 0.50 -14.43 -1.03
CA THR A 214 -0.93 -14.74 -0.94
C THR A 214 -1.71 -13.50 -0.53
N LEU A 215 -2.88 -13.33 -1.14
CA LEU A 215 -3.88 -12.41 -0.62
C LEU A 215 -4.50 -13.05 0.62
N ILE A 216 -4.48 -12.35 1.75
CA ILE A 216 -4.99 -12.89 3.02
C ILE A 216 -6.30 -12.23 3.47
N GLY A 217 -6.63 -11.04 2.93
CA GLY A 217 -7.82 -10.32 3.33
C GLY A 217 -8.20 -9.19 2.38
N VAL A 218 -9.51 -8.93 2.30
CA VAL A 218 -10.10 -7.77 1.63
C VAL A 218 -11.19 -7.23 2.53
N SER A 219 -11.17 -5.93 2.79
CA SER A 219 -12.18 -5.27 3.62
C SER A 219 -12.61 -3.97 2.96
N GLU A 220 -13.92 -3.78 2.81
CA GLU A 220 -14.51 -2.56 2.27
C GLU A 220 -14.30 -1.39 3.23
N ILE A 221 -13.92 -0.24 2.69
CA ILE A 221 -13.78 1.02 3.42
C ILE A 221 -15.04 1.84 3.18
N ASP A 222 -15.56 2.45 4.24
CA ASP A 222 -16.69 3.37 4.17
C ASP A 222 -16.44 4.49 3.13
N SER A 223 -17.22 4.43 2.06
CA SER A 223 -17.10 5.28 0.88
C SER A 223 -17.58 6.72 1.11
N GLU A 224 -18.44 6.95 2.10
CA GLU A 224 -18.96 8.29 2.40
C GLU A 224 -17.88 9.22 2.98
N LYS A 225 -16.87 8.64 3.62
CA LYS A 225 -15.77 9.38 4.26
C LYS A 225 -14.53 9.56 3.38
N ASN A 226 -14.39 8.78 2.29
CA ASN A 226 -13.16 8.69 1.50
C ASN A 226 -13.42 8.76 -0.01
N ILE A 227 -13.91 9.92 -0.45
CA ILE A 227 -14.20 10.21 -1.87
C ILE A 227 -12.91 10.15 -2.71
N ASN A 228 -11.77 10.59 -2.14
CA ASN A 228 -10.48 10.67 -2.81
C ASN A 228 -9.61 9.45 -2.53
N PHE A 229 -8.78 9.05 -3.50
CA PHE A 229 -7.77 8.00 -3.35
C PHE A 229 -6.54 8.57 -2.60
N LEU A 230 -6.73 8.84 -1.31
CA LEU A 230 -5.74 9.37 -0.40
C LEU A 230 -5.45 8.34 0.70
N ARG A 231 -4.27 8.47 1.33
CA ARG A 231 -3.92 7.64 2.49
C ARG A 231 -5.02 7.76 3.56
N CYS A 232 -5.67 6.65 3.87
CA CYS A 232 -6.78 6.61 4.82
C CYS A 232 -6.36 6.21 6.24
N CYS A 233 -5.23 5.50 6.39
CA CYS A 233 -4.78 4.97 7.67
C CYS A 233 -3.27 5.16 7.88
N LEU A 234 -2.89 5.39 9.15
CA LEU A 234 -1.53 5.24 9.66
C LEU A 234 -1.55 4.03 10.59
N PRO A 235 -0.62 3.07 10.46
CA PRO A 235 -0.54 1.99 11.41
C PRO A 235 -0.07 2.57 12.76
N THR A 236 -0.85 2.37 13.81
CA THR A 236 -0.50 2.83 15.16
C THR A 236 -0.68 1.69 16.13
N GLY A 237 0.37 1.38 16.90
CA GLY A 237 0.23 0.52 18.08
C GLY A 237 -0.49 1.30 19.17
N ILE A 238 -1.76 0.97 19.42
CA ILE A 238 -2.43 1.56 20.58
C ILE A 238 -2.00 0.75 21.80
N PHE A 239 -1.29 1.41 22.72
CA PHE A 239 -0.82 0.79 23.96
C PHE A 239 -1.98 0.14 24.72
N LYS A 240 -1.70 -0.94 25.44
CA LYS A 240 -2.64 -1.80 26.21
C LYS A 240 -3.46 -1.07 27.31
N HIS A 241 -3.49 0.26 27.33
CA HIS A 241 -4.26 1.09 28.25
C HIS A 241 -5.59 1.60 27.66
N LEU A 242 -5.98 1.17 26.45
CA LEU A 242 -7.40 1.21 26.05
C LEU A 242 -8.16 0.10 26.79
N ASN A 243 -8.31 0.26 28.11
CA ASN A 243 -9.39 -0.40 28.81
C ASN A 243 -10.68 0.26 28.33
N THR A 244 -11.36 -0.36 27.37
CA THR A 244 -12.81 -0.17 27.25
C THR A 244 -13.44 -1.00 28.36
N SER A 245 -13.31 -0.53 29.60
CA SER A 245 -14.31 -0.83 30.62
C SER A 245 -15.58 -0.11 30.16
N ALA A 246 -16.43 -0.82 29.43
CA ALA A 246 -17.82 -0.44 29.35
C ALA A 246 -18.40 -0.61 30.76
N ALA A 247 -18.70 0.51 31.43
CA ALA A 247 -19.73 0.57 32.45
C ALA A 247 -21.04 0.07 31.81
N THR A 248 -21.90 -0.72 32.44
CA THR A 248 -22.17 -0.94 33.87
C THR A 248 -22.68 -2.37 34.04
#